data_AF-A0AA92WH16-F1
#
_entry.id   AF-A0AA92WH16-F1
#
_cell.length_a   1.000
_cell.length_b   1.000
_cell.length_c   1.000
_cell.angle_alpha   90.00
_cell.angle_beta   90.00
_cell.angle_gamma   90.00
#
_symmetry.space_group_name_H-M   'P 1'
#
loop_
_entity.id
_entity.type
_entity.pdbx_description
1 polymer ?
#
loop_
_entity_poly.entity_id
_entity_poly.type
_entity_poly.pdbx_seq_one_letter_code
_entity_poly.pdbx_strand_id
1 'polypeptide(L)'
;MVNTCTRVSLRQRAIKNDRISLYLDFYPPVRNPETMQMSRREYLGIYIYAHPKNEMEREFNTDMLNKAEAIRCIRTQSLINEEFGFLDKTRQKADFLAYFEKMTHKKDDKWTCVYKHFFKFVQGHCTFGDVTVELCKKFREYLLNANQLNRTKQKVSLNSAAGYYSTFRGLLKIAYRDKWLRENINDYLDKIEPQDVKKEFLTLDEVKQLAATPCDIPVLKSASLFACLTGLRISDILKLRWEDFEIAPDQGYCLRIRTQKTQTEATLPISNEAYELCGEPSTGIVFKGLKRSMINHPLKAWLKKAGITKPFSFHCLSHNKIFY
;
A
#
# COMPACT_ATOMS: atom_id res chain seq x y z
N MET A 1 18.94 -24.58 36.57
CA MET A 1 19.04 -24.33 35.12
C MET A 1 17.73 -23.72 34.68
N VAL A 2 17.73 -22.47 34.21
CA VAL A 2 16.53 -21.86 33.62
C VAL A 2 16.38 -22.53 32.26
N ASN A 3 15.37 -23.38 32.08
CA ASN A 3 15.03 -23.89 30.75
C ASN A 3 14.65 -22.67 29.92
N THR A 4 15.50 -22.34 28.94
CA THR A 4 15.20 -21.32 27.94
C THR A 4 13.97 -21.72 27.14
N CYS A 5 13.85 -23.01 26.79
CA CYS A 5 12.83 -23.47 25.86
C CYS A 5 11.56 -24.06 26.47
N THR A 6 10.42 -23.70 25.88
CA THR A 6 9.11 -24.21 26.29
C THR A 6 8.98 -25.69 26.02
N ARG A 7 8.77 -26.48 27.08
CA ARG A 7 8.55 -27.92 26.97
C ARG A 7 7.11 -28.21 26.55
N VAL A 8 6.95 -29.02 25.49
CA VAL A 8 5.65 -29.53 25.04
C VAL A 8 5.52 -31.00 25.43
N SER A 9 4.49 -31.33 26.21
CA SER A 9 4.21 -32.71 26.61
C SER A 9 2.82 -33.13 26.15
N LEU A 10 2.70 -34.30 25.50
CA LEU A 10 1.41 -34.90 25.22
C LEU A 10 0.85 -35.47 26.53
N ARG A 11 -0.39 -35.08 26.86
CA ARG A 11 -1.10 -35.47 28.07
C ARG A 11 -2.49 -36.00 27.73
N GLN A 12 -3.05 -36.72 28.68
CA GLN A 12 -4.31 -37.44 28.56
C GLN A 12 -5.27 -36.95 29.64
N ARG A 13 -6.55 -36.80 29.29
CA ARG A 13 -7.62 -36.46 30.24
C ARG A 13 -8.86 -37.29 29.95
N ALA A 14 -9.39 -37.97 30.96
CA ALA A 14 -10.66 -38.68 30.85
C ALA A 14 -11.80 -37.71 30.51
N ILE A 15 -12.66 -38.12 29.58
CA ILE A 15 -13.87 -37.40 29.16
C ILE A 15 -15.08 -38.34 29.22
N LYS A 16 -16.27 -37.80 28.95
CA LYS A 16 -17.51 -38.60 28.93
C LYS A 16 -17.42 -39.75 27.92
N ASN A 17 -18.25 -40.77 28.12
CA ASN A 17 -18.41 -41.93 27.23
C ASN A 17 -17.17 -42.84 27.14
N ASP A 18 -16.48 -43.07 28.26
CA ASP A 18 -15.34 -43.99 28.36
C ASP A 18 -14.21 -43.69 27.35
N ARG A 19 -13.96 -42.40 27.15
CA ARG A 19 -12.95 -41.87 26.23
C ARG A 19 -11.92 -41.05 26.97
N ILE A 20 -10.73 -40.96 26.40
CA ILE A 20 -9.62 -40.13 26.86
C ILE A 20 -9.32 -39.11 25.76
N SER A 21 -9.34 -37.83 26.10
CA SER A 21 -8.93 -36.75 25.20
C SER A 21 -7.43 -36.49 25.30
N LEU A 22 -6.80 -36.26 24.15
CA LEU A 22 -5.39 -35.92 24.04
C LEU A 22 -5.20 -34.40 23.93
N TYR A 23 -4.24 -33.86 24.68
CA TYR A 23 -3.92 -32.44 24.68
C TYR A 23 -2.43 -32.19 24.91
N LEU A 24 -1.94 -31.04 24.47
CA LEU A 24 -0.57 -30.58 24.71
C LEU A 24 -0.54 -29.74 26.00
N ASP A 25 0.40 -30.03 26.89
CA ASP A 25 0.73 -29.22 28.07
C ASP A 25 2.05 -28.47 27.81
N PHE A 26 2.03 -27.15 28.01
CA PHE A 26 3.16 -26.26 27.79
C PHE A 26 3.73 -25.75 29.12
N TYR A 27 5.05 -25.82 29.29
CA TYR A 27 5.72 -25.19 30.43
C TYR A 27 7.01 -24.46 29.99
N PRO A 28 7.09 -23.12 30.14
CA PRO A 28 6.02 -22.21 30.60
C PRO A 28 4.81 -22.14 29.63
N PRO A 29 3.66 -21.54 30.04
CA PRO A 29 2.51 -21.35 29.15
C PRO A 29 2.88 -20.61 27.86
N VAL A 30 2.19 -20.90 26.76
CA VAL A 30 2.39 -20.25 25.45
C VAL A 30 1.22 -19.34 25.10
N ARG A 31 1.45 -18.31 24.30
CA ARG A 31 0.37 -17.43 23.83
C ARG A 31 -0.43 -18.12 22.73
N ASN A 32 -1.74 -18.24 22.91
CA ASN A 32 -2.64 -18.69 21.85
C ASN A 32 -2.76 -17.58 20.80
N PRO A 33 -2.49 -17.82 19.50
CA PRO A 33 -2.51 -16.79 18.47
C PRO A 33 -3.91 -16.27 18.11
N GLU A 34 -4.98 -17.03 18.38
CA GLU A 34 -6.37 -16.61 18.11
C GLU A 34 -6.94 -15.76 19.24
N THR A 35 -6.73 -16.18 20.49
CA THR A 35 -7.28 -15.49 21.67
C THR A 35 -6.32 -14.48 22.29
N MET A 36 -5.04 -14.53 21.92
CA MET A 36 -3.94 -13.72 22.46
C MET A 36 -3.67 -13.91 23.96
N GLN A 37 -4.31 -14.90 24.59
CA GLN A 37 -4.14 -15.22 26.00
C GLN A 37 -3.06 -16.30 26.21
N MET A 38 -2.39 -16.27 27.36
CA MET A 38 -1.45 -17.32 27.76
C MET A 38 -2.24 -18.58 28.10
N SER A 39 -1.95 -19.68 27.40
CA SER A 39 -2.52 -20.98 27.68
C SER A 39 -1.44 -21.99 28.02
N ARG A 40 -1.70 -22.75 29.08
CA ARG A 40 -0.91 -23.92 29.44
C ARG A 40 -1.33 -25.17 28.65
N ARG A 41 -2.52 -25.18 28.07
CA ARG A 41 -3.13 -26.39 27.48
C ARG A 41 -3.74 -26.10 26.11
N GLU A 42 -3.49 -27.00 25.15
CA GLU A 42 -4.09 -26.98 23.81
C GLU A 42 -4.69 -28.37 23.53
N TYR A 43 -6.02 -28.46 23.48
CA TYR A 43 -6.72 -29.72 23.24
C TYR A 43 -6.75 -30.02 21.74
N LEU A 44 -6.34 -31.23 21.36
CA LEU A 44 -6.19 -31.61 19.95
C LEU A 44 -7.50 -31.98 19.25
N GLY A 45 -8.60 -32.12 20.01
CA GLY A 45 -9.85 -32.71 19.51
C GLY A 45 -9.77 -34.21 19.22
N ILE A 46 -8.60 -34.83 19.43
CA ILE A 46 -8.36 -36.26 19.29
C ILE A 46 -8.76 -36.98 20.58
N TYR A 47 -9.43 -38.12 20.45
CA TYR A 47 -9.77 -39.01 21.56
C TYR A 47 -9.36 -40.44 21.28
N ILE A 48 -9.16 -41.21 22.35
CA ILE A 48 -8.93 -42.65 22.34
C ILE A 48 -9.93 -43.34 23.28
N TYR A 49 -10.18 -44.62 23.08
CA TYR A 49 -10.98 -45.43 23.99
C TYR A 49 -10.19 -45.66 25.29
N ALA A 50 -10.81 -45.40 26.44
CA ALA A 50 -10.17 -45.64 27.73
C ALA A 50 -9.94 -47.14 27.97
N HIS A 51 -10.90 -47.96 27.55
CA HIS A 51 -10.87 -49.41 27.67
C HIS A 51 -11.23 -50.04 26.31
N PRO A 52 -10.26 -50.20 25.37
CA PRO A 52 -10.55 -50.76 24.06
C PRO A 52 -10.96 -52.23 24.14
N LYS A 53 -12.12 -52.57 23.60
CA LYS A 53 -12.80 -53.88 23.73
C LYS A 53 -12.37 -54.89 22.68
N ASN A 54 -11.96 -54.42 21.50
CA ASN A 54 -11.57 -55.27 20.37
C ASN A 54 -10.27 -54.76 19.73
N GLU A 55 -9.74 -55.54 18.79
CA GLU A 55 -8.49 -55.22 18.08
C GLU A 55 -8.59 -53.91 17.29
N MET A 56 -9.73 -53.67 16.62
CA MET A 56 -9.99 -52.44 15.86
C MET A 56 -9.92 -51.17 16.75
N GLU A 57 -10.43 -51.21 17.98
CA GLU A 57 -10.32 -50.11 18.94
C GLU A 57 -8.89 -49.91 19.45
N ARG A 58 -8.09 -50.98 19.56
CA ARG A 58 -6.66 -50.90 19.91
C ARG A 58 -5.82 -50.31 18.77
N GLU A 59 -6.11 -50.70 17.54
CA GLU A 59 -5.48 -50.12 16.35
C GLU A 59 -5.83 -48.64 16.20
N PHE A 60 -7.11 -48.29 16.40
CA PHE A 60 -7.56 -46.90 16.42
C PHE A 60 -6.81 -46.07 17.48
N ASN A 61 -6.69 -46.58 18.70
CA ASN A 61 -5.93 -45.91 19.76
C ASN A 61 -4.47 -45.70 19.36
N THR A 62 -3.83 -46.71 18.77
CA THR A 62 -2.44 -46.64 18.29
C THR A 62 -2.27 -45.57 17.22
N ASP A 63 -3.13 -45.54 16.21
CA ASP A 63 -3.10 -44.53 15.14
C ASP A 63 -3.33 -43.10 15.68
N MET A 64 -4.31 -42.93 16.57
CA MET A 64 -4.59 -41.64 17.20
C MET A 64 -3.43 -41.13 18.08
N LEU A 65 -2.78 -42.02 18.83
CA LEU A 65 -1.60 -41.68 19.63
C LEU A 65 -0.42 -41.28 18.74
N ASN A 66 -0.17 -42.00 17.64
CA ASN A 66 0.89 -41.66 16.68
C ASN A 66 0.65 -40.28 16.04
N LYS A 67 -0.59 -39.98 15.65
CA LYS A 67 -0.98 -38.66 15.12
C LYS A 67 -0.77 -37.55 16.17
N ALA A 68 -1.19 -37.79 17.41
CA ALA A 68 -1.02 -36.83 18.49
C ALA A 68 0.47 -36.56 18.80
N GLU A 69 1.31 -37.60 18.73
CA GLU A 69 2.76 -37.47 18.91
C GLU A 69 3.42 -36.71 17.76
N ALA A 70 2.98 -36.93 16.51
CA ALA A 70 3.42 -36.14 15.37
C ALA A 70 3.09 -34.65 15.53
N ILE A 71 1.87 -34.33 16.00
CA ILE A 71 1.46 -32.95 16.32
C ILE A 71 2.34 -32.35 17.42
N ARG A 72 2.62 -33.11 18.50
CA ARG A 72 3.53 -32.68 19.57
C ARG A 72 4.91 -32.31 19.01
N CYS A 73 5.48 -33.16 18.16
CA CYS A 73 6.77 -32.93 17.51
C CYS A 73 6.78 -31.65 16.65
N ILE A 74 5.76 -31.45 15.82
CA ILE A 74 5.60 -30.23 15.01
C ILE A 74 5.53 -29.00 15.91
N ARG A 75 4.77 -29.07 17.01
CA ARG A 75 4.61 -27.94 17.94
C ARG A 75 5.90 -27.63 18.69
N THR A 76 6.64 -28.65 19.13
CA THR A 76 7.98 -28.47 19.73
C THR A 76 8.92 -27.78 18.76
N GLN A 77 8.96 -28.23 17.50
CA GLN A 77 9.81 -27.60 16.48
C GLN A 77 9.42 -26.14 16.24
N SER A 78 8.12 -25.83 16.16
CA SER A 78 7.62 -24.46 16.00
C SER A 78 8.05 -23.54 17.15
N LEU A 79 7.97 -24.00 18.41
CA LEU A 79 8.38 -23.19 19.57
C LEU A 79 9.90 -22.97 19.63
N ILE A 80 10.70 -24.01 19.34
CA ILE A 80 12.16 -23.88 19.22
C ILE A 80 12.49 -22.88 18.11
N ASN A 81 11.81 -22.96 16.97
CA ASN A 81 12.04 -22.06 15.85
C ASN A 81 11.71 -20.60 16.22
N GLU A 82 10.60 -20.34 16.92
CA GLU A 82 10.23 -19.00 17.39
C GLU A 82 11.25 -18.42 18.38
N GLU A 83 11.74 -19.24 19.31
CA GLU A 83 12.66 -18.81 20.36
C GLU A 83 14.08 -18.55 19.86
N PHE A 84 14.57 -19.39 18.94
CA PHE A 84 15.91 -19.27 18.36
C PHE A 84 15.93 -18.54 17.00
N GLY A 85 14.79 -18.03 16.53
CA GLY A 85 14.69 -17.24 15.31
C GLY A 85 14.91 -18.03 14.00
N PHE A 86 14.75 -19.35 14.03
CA PHE A 86 14.68 -20.14 12.80
C PHE A 86 13.30 -19.92 12.16
N LEU A 87 13.23 -19.55 10.88
CA LEU A 87 11.94 -19.50 10.19
C LEU A 87 11.33 -20.90 10.11
N ASP A 88 10.05 -21.01 10.46
CA ASP A 88 9.29 -22.24 10.26
C ASP A 88 9.30 -22.62 8.77
N LYS A 89 9.64 -23.88 8.46
CA LYS A 89 9.60 -24.43 7.10
C LYS A 89 8.20 -24.29 6.48
N THR A 90 7.14 -24.22 7.31
CA THR A 90 5.78 -23.95 6.85
C THR A 90 5.61 -22.54 6.29
N ARG A 91 6.25 -21.53 6.90
CA ARG A 91 6.18 -20.13 6.43
C ARG A 91 6.93 -19.92 5.13
N GLN A 92 8.04 -20.63 4.91
CA GLN A 92 8.75 -20.59 3.62
C GLN A 92 7.87 -21.08 2.47
N LYS A 93 7.00 -22.07 2.73
CA LYS A 93 6.06 -22.61 1.74
C LYS A 93 4.79 -21.76 1.57
N ALA A 94 4.59 -20.74 2.41
CA ALA A 94 3.42 -19.88 2.31
C ALA A 94 3.46 -19.05 1.02
N ASP A 95 2.28 -18.78 0.48
CA ASP A 95 2.10 -18.05 -0.77
C ASP A 95 2.41 -16.55 -0.58
N PHE A 96 3.46 -16.08 -1.24
CA PHE A 96 3.87 -14.68 -1.21
C PHE A 96 2.94 -13.79 -2.04
N LEU A 97 2.37 -14.31 -3.13
CA LEU A 97 1.44 -13.56 -3.99
C LEU A 97 0.13 -13.28 -3.24
N ALA A 98 -0.39 -14.26 -2.51
CA ALA A 98 -1.57 -14.06 -1.67
C ALA A 98 -1.32 -12.99 -0.59
N TYR A 99 -0.14 -13.00 0.04
CA TYR A 99 0.26 -11.97 0.98
C TYR A 99 0.38 -10.59 0.31
N PHE A 100 1.01 -10.50 -0.86
CA PHE A 100 1.16 -9.26 -1.61
C PHE A 100 -0.22 -8.70 -1.99
N GLU A 101 -1.08 -9.50 -2.58
CA GLU A 101 -2.44 -9.11 -2.96
C GLU A 101 -3.21 -8.54 -1.77
N LYS A 102 -3.16 -9.21 -0.62
CA LYS A 102 -3.78 -8.73 0.63
C LYS A 102 -3.29 -7.33 1.03
N MET A 103 -2.00 -7.04 0.81
CA MET A 103 -1.41 -5.73 1.12
C MET A 103 -1.85 -4.63 0.14
N THR A 104 -2.33 -4.98 -1.06
CA THR A 104 -2.84 -4.00 -2.04
C THR A 104 -4.17 -3.37 -1.62
N HIS A 105 -5.07 -4.12 -0.95
CA HIS A 105 -6.41 -3.64 -0.58
C HIS A 105 -6.41 -2.41 0.37
N LYS A 106 -5.30 -2.20 1.10
CA LYS A 106 -5.15 -1.10 2.06
C LYS A 106 -4.37 0.08 1.49
N LYS A 107 -4.05 0.08 0.19
CA LYS A 107 -3.08 0.99 -0.43
C LYS A 107 -3.58 1.59 -1.74
N ASP A 108 -2.77 2.47 -2.32
CA ASP A 108 -3.07 3.16 -3.57
C ASP A 108 -3.02 2.21 -4.80
N ASP A 109 -3.62 2.63 -5.92
CA ASP A 109 -3.69 1.85 -7.17
C ASP A 109 -2.33 1.40 -7.70
N LYS A 110 -1.25 2.10 -7.33
CA LYS A 110 0.10 1.74 -7.76
C LYS A 110 0.53 0.42 -7.12
N TRP A 111 0.15 0.11 -5.88
CA TRP A 111 0.43 -1.21 -5.28
C TRP A 111 -0.16 -2.35 -6.10
N THR A 112 -1.41 -2.19 -6.56
CA THR A 112 -2.08 -3.15 -7.44
C THR A 112 -1.35 -3.29 -8.77
N CYS A 113 -0.83 -2.20 -9.34
CA CYS A 113 -0.02 -2.25 -10.55
C CYS A 113 1.29 -3.03 -10.35
N VAL A 114 2.00 -2.79 -9.24
CA VAL A 114 3.24 -3.51 -8.91
C VAL A 114 2.97 -4.99 -8.70
N TYR A 115 1.90 -5.33 -7.99
CA TYR A 115 1.45 -6.72 -7.82
C TYR A 115 1.24 -7.40 -9.17
N LYS A 116 0.49 -6.79 -10.10
CA LYS A 116 0.25 -7.36 -11.44
C LYS A 116 1.53 -7.57 -12.24
N HIS A 117 2.48 -6.62 -12.16
CA HIS A 117 3.79 -6.77 -12.78
C HIS A 117 4.58 -7.93 -12.16
N PHE A 118 4.58 -8.04 -10.83
CA PHE A 118 5.27 -9.11 -10.12
C PHE A 118 4.63 -10.47 -10.41
N PHE A 119 3.30 -10.58 -10.34
CA PHE A 119 2.53 -11.77 -10.69
C PHE A 119 2.86 -12.27 -12.10
N LYS A 120 2.93 -11.36 -13.08
CA LYS A 120 3.33 -11.69 -14.45
C LYS A 120 4.78 -12.15 -14.54
N PHE A 121 5.70 -11.50 -13.81
CA PHE A 121 7.11 -11.84 -13.78
C PHE A 121 7.36 -13.25 -13.22
N VAL A 122 6.70 -13.61 -12.12
CA VAL A 122 6.81 -14.95 -11.49
C VAL A 122 5.83 -15.98 -12.06
N GLN A 123 5.11 -15.64 -13.13
CA GLN A 123 4.15 -16.53 -13.81
C GLN A 123 3.08 -17.10 -12.87
N GLY A 124 2.61 -16.30 -11.92
CA GLY A 124 1.52 -16.65 -11.03
C GLY A 124 1.87 -17.58 -9.86
N HIS A 125 3.15 -17.89 -9.63
CA HIS A 125 3.57 -18.67 -8.47
C HIS A 125 4.82 -18.08 -7.80
N CYS A 126 4.75 -17.83 -6.49
CA CYS A 126 5.91 -17.44 -5.69
C CYS A 126 5.62 -17.69 -4.21
N THR A 127 6.48 -18.45 -3.54
CA THR A 127 6.44 -18.66 -2.09
C THR A 127 7.39 -17.71 -1.38
N PHE A 128 7.26 -17.55 -0.06
CA PHE A 128 8.21 -16.76 0.72
C PHE A 128 9.64 -17.31 0.67
N GLY A 129 9.82 -18.63 0.46
CA GLY A 129 11.13 -19.25 0.27
C GLY A 129 11.80 -18.85 -1.04
N ASP A 130 11.02 -18.50 -2.06
CA ASP A 130 11.53 -18.07 -3.37
C ASP A 130 12.00 -16.60 -3.36
N VAL A 131 11.52 -15.81 -2.38
CA VAL A 131 11.85 -14.39 -2.24
C VAL A 131 13.28 -14.21 -1.73
N THR A 132 14.22 -14.26 -2.67
CA THR A 132 15.65 -14.06 -2.45
C THR A 132 16.12 -12.70 -2.97
N VAL A 133 17.33 -12.28 -2.58
CA VAL A 133 17.99 -11.09 -3.15
C VAL A 133 18.06 -11.19 -4.68
N GLU A 134 18.36 -12.38 -5.20
CA GLU A 134 18.47 -12.64 -6.64
C GLU A 134 17.13 -12.48 -7.37
N LEU A 135 16.04 -13.05 -6.82
CA LEU A 135 14.70 -12.85 -7.40
C LEU A 135 14.33 -11.35 -7.45
N CYS A 136 14.65 -10.61 -6.38
CA CYS A 136 14.36 -9.19 -6.29
C CYS A 136 15.18 -8.37 -7.31
N LYS A 137 16.45 -8.72 -7.54
CA LYS A 137 17.30 -8.11 -8.58
C LYS A 137 16.75 -8.41 -9.99
N LYS A 138 16.36 -9.65 -10.27
CA LYS A 138 15.71 -10.00 -11.54
C LYS A 138 14.39 -9.26 -11.75
N PHE A 139 13.60 -9.07 -10.69
CA PHE A 139 12.39 -8.26 -10.79
C PHE A 139 12.69 -6.78 -11.08
N ARG A 140 13.77 -6.23 -10.54
CA ARG A 140 14.27 -4.88 -10.88
C ARG A 140 14.57 -4.77 -12.38
N GLU A 141 15.30 -5.74 -12.93
CA GLU A 141 15.64 -5.79 -14.36
C GLU A 141 14.40 -5.97 -15.24
N TYR A 142 13.46 -6.80 -14.80
CA TYR A 142 12.16 -6.94 -15.45
C TYR A 142 11.45 -5.59 -15.53
N LEU A 143 11.35 -4.83 -14.44
CA LEU A 143 10.66 -3.53 -14.43
C LEU A 143 11.29 -2.50 -15.38
N LEU A 144 12.62 -2.55 -15.57
CA LEU A 144 13.34 -1.68 -16.51
C LEU A 144 13.06 -2.02 -17.98
N ASN A 145 12.64 -3.26 -18.27
CA ASN A 145 12.40 -3.75 -19.63
C ASN A 145 10.92 -4.06 -19.92
N ALA A 146 10.06 -4.02 -18.91
CA ALA A 146 8.67 -4.39 -19.01
C ALA A 146 7.87 -3.41 -19.88
N ASN A 147 6.87 -3.95 -20.56
CA ASN A 147 5.82 -3.15 -21.18
C ASN A 147 4.74 -2.80 -20.16
N GLN A 148 4.08 -1.66 -20.36
CA GLN A 148 2.96 -1.22 -19.54
C GLN A 148 1.82 -2.24 -19.62
N LEU A 149 1.16 -2.49 -18.49
CA LEU A 149 0.05 -3.47 -18.41
C LEU A 149 -1.11 -3.10 -19.33
N ASN A 150 -1.49 -1.82 -19.39
CA ASN A 150 -2.62 -1.33 -20.19
C ASN A 150 -2.23 -0.98 -21.63
N ARG A 151 -0.93 -0.86 -21.91
CA ARG A 151 -0.38 -0.48 -23.23
C ARG A 151 0.79 -1.39 -23.54
N THR A 152 0.49 -2.62 -23.92
CA THR A 152 1.47 -3.71 -24.09
C THR A 152 2.54 -3.44 -25.15
N LYS A 153 2.35 -2.43 -26.01
CA LYS A 153 3.33 -1.97 -27.01
C LYS A 153 4.28 -0.87 -26.52
N GLN A 154 4.04 -0.30 -25.33
CA GLN A 154 4.85 0.78 -24.77
C GLN A 154 5.62 0.28 -23.54
N LYS A 155 6.92 0.61 -23.46
CA LYS A 155 7.73 0.31 -22.28
C LYS A 155 7.28 1.14 -21.07
N VAL A 156 7.50 0.60 -19.88
CA VAL A 156 7.40 1.34 -18.62
C VAL A 156 8.51 2.40 -18.62
N SER A 157 8.17 3.65 -18.26
CA SER A 157 9.19 4.70 -18.17
C SER A 157 10.11 4.47 -16.97
N LEU A 158 11.35 4.95 -17.02
CA LEU A 158 12.33 4.79 -15.95
C LEU A 158 11.78 5.23 -14.58
N ASN A 159 11.16 6.40 -14.51
CA ASN A 159 10.60 6.93 -13.26
C ASN A 159 9.41 6.09 -12.75
N SER A 160 8.63 5.48 -13.65
CA SER A 160 7.57 4.55 -13.26
C SER A 160 8.15 3.25 -12.71
N ALA A 161 9.19 2.70 -13.37
CA ALA A 161 9.91 1.52 -12.90
C ALA A 161 10.54 1.78 -11.51
N ALA A 162 11.15 2.96 -11.31
CA ALA A 162 11.67 3.38 -10.01
C ALA A 162 10.58 3.46 -8.93
N GLY A 163 9.43 4.05 -9.25
CA GLY A 163 8.28 4.11 -8.35
C GLY A 163 7.71 2.72 -8.02
N TYR A 164 7.65 1.82 -9.00
CA TYR A 164 7.18 0.44 -8.81
C TYR A 164 8.15 -0.35 -7.93
N TYR A 165 9.45 -0.27 -8.22
CA TYR A 165 10.45 -0.99 -7.46
C TYR A 165 10.57 -0.47 -6.01
N SER A 166 10.47 0.85 -5.80
CA SER A 166 10.38 1.44 -4.46
C SER A 166 9.17 0.91 -3.67
N THR A 167 8.03 0.75 -4.34
CA THR A 167 6.82 0.18 -3.74
C THR A 167 7.01 -1.29 -3.36
N PHE A 168 7.61 -2.09 -4.24
CA PHE A 168 7.96 -3.49 -3.97
C PHE A 168 8.94 -3.62 -2.79
N ARG A 169 9.97 -2.78 -2.72
CA ARG A 169 10.88 -2.71 -1.56
C ARG A 169 10.16 -2.37 -0.27
N GLY A 170 9.16 -1.50 -0.34
CA GLY A 170 8.24 -1.21 0.76
C GLY A 170 7.49 -2.45 1.25
N LEU A 171 6.98 -3.29 0.34
CA LEU A 171 6.37 -4.59 0.68
C LEU A 171 7.37 -5.51 1.37
N LEU A 172 8.60 -5.66 0.85
CA LEU A 172 9.64 -6.50 1.48
C LEU A 172 9.94 -6.06 2.91
N LYS A 173 9.98 -4.74 3.16
CA LYS A 173 10.18 -4.18 4.50
C LYS A 173 9.03 -4.54 5.45
N ILE A 174 7.78 -4.50 4.96
CA ILE A 174 6.61 -4.92 5.74
C ILE A 174 6.69 -6.42 6.03
N ALA A 175 6.96 -7.26 5.02
CA ALA A 175 7.09 -8.71 5.20
C ALA A 175 8.18 -9.09 6.21
N TYR A 176 9.31 -8.39 6.19
CA TYR A 176 10.36 -8.55 7.19
C TYR A 176 9.91 -8.16 8.60
N ARG A 177 9.26 -6.99 8.75
CA ARG A 177 8.72 -6.53 10.05
C ARG A 177 7.68 -7.50 10.60
N ASP A 178 6.86 -8.06 9.73
CA ASP A 178 5.81 -9.03 10.04
C ASP A 178 6.38 -10.46 10.24
N LYS A 179 7.71 -10.62 10.24
CA LYS A 179 8.45 -11.88 10.49
C LYS A 179 8.14 -13.00 9.49
N TRP A 180 7.80 -12.63 8.26
CA TRP A 180 7.73 -13.57 7.14
C TRP A 180 9.09 -13.80 6.47
N LEU A 181 9.96 -12.78 6.48
CA LEU A 181 11.35 -12.87 6.00
C LEU A 181 12.32 -12.89 7.20
N ARG A 182 13.39 -13.69 7.09
CA ARG A 182 14.40 -13.86 8.15
C ARG A 182 15.27 -12.63 8.28
N GLU A 183 15.63 -12.06 7.15
CA GLU A 183 16.51 -10.92 7.02
C GLU A 183 15.87 -9.84 6.16
N ASN A 184 16.37 -8.62 6.32
CA ASN A 184 15.92 -7.51 5.52
C ASN A 184 16.62 -7.52 4.16
N ILE A 185 16.00 -8.16 3.17
CA ILE A 185 16.50 -8.27 1.80
C ILE A 185 16.86 -6.88 1.20
N ASN A 186 16.17 -5.83 1.63
CA ASN A 186 16.43 -4.47 1.14
C ASN A 186 17.86 -3.98 1.36
N ASP A 187 18.59 -4.52 2.33
CA ASP A 187 19.96 -4.11 2.64
C ASP A 187 20.95 -4.50 1.52
N TYR A 188 20.55 -5.44 0.66
CA TYR A 188 21.35 -5.95 -0.46
C TYR A 188 20.82 -5.53 -1.83
N LEU A 189 19.88 -4.58 -1.87
CA LEU A 189 19.24 -4.13 -3.10
C LEU A 189 19.56 -2.66 -3.40
N ASP A 190 20.03 -2.40 -4.62
CA ASP A 190 20.19 -1.06 -5.15
C ASP A 190 18.87 -0.47 -5.60
N LYS A 191 18.73 0.85 -5.53
CA LYS A 191 17.54 1.54 -6.04
C LYS A 191 17.59 1.61 -7.57
N ILE A 192 16.47 2.04 -8.16
CA ILE A 192 16.48 2.57 -9.51
C ILE A 192 16.46 4.08 -9.33
N GLU A 193 17.53 4.74 -9.75
CA GLU A 193 17.61 6.20 -9.68
C GLU A 193 16.65 6.80 -10.71
N PRO A 194 15.66 7.60 -10.28
CA PRO A 194 14.80 8.31 -11.20
C PRO A 194 15.61 9.41 -11.91
N GLN A 195 15.18 9.77 -13.10
CA GLN A 195 15.72 10.94 -13.80
C GLN A 195 14.84 12.15 -13.53
N ASP A 196 15.49 13.28 -13.28
CA ASP A 196 14.78 14.55 -13.19
C ASP A 196 14.19 14.92 -14.54
N VAL A 197 12.88 15.14 -14.54
CA VAL A 197 12.15 15.60 -15.71
C VAL A 197 11.99 17.10 -15.55
N LYS A 198 12.57 17.88 -16.47
CA LYS A 198 12.34 19.31 -16.55
C LYS A 198 10.85 19.55 -16.78
N LYS A 199 10.18 20.10 -15.78
CA LYS A 199 8.76 20.48 -15.89
C LYS A 199 8.69 21.84 -16.55
N GLU A 200 7.96 21.91 -17.65
CA GLU A 200 7.67 23.18 -18.29
C GLU A 200 6.60 23.94 -17.51
N PHE A 201 6.79 25.25 -17.44
CA PHE A 201 5.91 26.21 -16.78
C PHE A 201 5.42 27.23 -17.82
N LEU A 202 4.29 27.89 -17.53
CA LEU A 202 3.81 28.99 -18.38
C LEU A 202 4.50 30.27 -17.95
N THR A 203 4.95 31.06 -18.91
CA THR A 203 5.38 32.44 -18.66
C THR A 203 4.14 33.31 -18.37
N LEU A 204 4.35 34.49 -17.80
CA LEU A 204 3.27 35.45 -17.58
C LEU A 204 2.53 35.79 -18.88
N ASP A 205 3.26 35.97 -19.98
CA ASP A 205 2.68 36.28 -21.29
C ASP A 205 1.84 35.11 -21.83
N GLU A 206 2.30 33.88 -21.65
CA GLU A 206 1.51 32.69 -22.01
C GLU A 206 0.24 32.58 -21.16
N VAL A 207 0.28 32.94 -19.87
CA VAL A 207 -0.93 32.99 -19.03
C VAL A 207 -1.89 34.08 -19.48
N LYS A 208 -1.39 35.28 -19.82
CA LYS A 208 -2.21 36.37 -20.38
C LYS A 208 -2.86 35.96 -21.71
N GLN A 209 -2.10 35.34 -22.60
CA GLN A 209 -2.59 34.82 -23.87
C GLN A 209 -3.65 33.72 -23.66
N LEU A 210 -3.41 32.81 -22.72
CA LEU A 210 -4.39 31.79 -22.35
C LEU A 210 -5.67 32.41 -21.80
N ALA A 211 -5.57 33.40 -20.92
CA ALA A 211 -6.72 34.11 -20.36
C ALA A 211 -7.54 34.87 -21.43
N ALA A 212 -6.89 35.44 -22.45
CA ALA A 212 -7.55 36.09 -23.58
C ALA A 212 -8.21 35.09 -24.55
N THR A 213 -7.73 33.83 -24.59
CA THR A 213 -8.25 32.81 -25.50
C THR A 213 -9.64 32.29 -25.06
N PRO A 214 -10.64 32.22 -25.96
CA PRO A 214 -11.95 31.63 -25.65
C PRO A 214 -11.84 30.18 -25.17
N CYS A 215 -12.54 29.87 -24.07
CA CYS A 215 -12.62 28.52 -23.50
C CYS A 215 -14.06 28.03 -23.53
N ASP A 216 -14.28 26.83 -24.04
CA ASP A 216 -15.62 26.25 -24.19
C ASP A 216 -16.25 25.87 -22.82
N ILE A 217 -15.43 25.78 -21.77
CA ILE A 217 -15.85 25.43 -20.41
C ILE A 217 -15.42 26.55 -19.45
N PRO A 218 -16.31 27.49 -19.10
CA PRO A 218 -15.96 28.64 -18.26
C PRO A 218 -15.35 28.28 -16.91
N VAL A 219 -15.94 27.29 -16.20
CA VAL A 219 -15.41 26.85 -14.89
C VAL A 219 -13.98 26.29 -14.98
N LEU A 220 -13.63 25.63 -16.10
CA LEU A 220 -12.28 25.13 -16.33
C LEU A 220 -11.31 26.30 -16.50
N LYS A 221 -11.70 27.32 -17.27
CA LYS A 221 -10.90 28.54 -17.46
C LYS A 221 -10.61 29.21 -16.12
N SER A 222 -11.65 29.50 -15.34
CA SER A 222 -11.51 30.12 -14.03
C SER A 222 -10.61 29.31 -13.09
N ALA A 223 -10.88 28.00 -12.96
CA ALA A 223 -10.09 27.13 -12.09
C ALA A 223 -8.62 26.98 -12.53
N SER A 224 -8.36 26.94 -13.84
CA SER A 224 -7.00 26.85 -14.37
C SER A 224 -6.20 28.13 -14.18
N LEU A 225 -6.80 29.30 -14.39
CA LEU A 225 -6.15 30.59 -14.13
C LEU A 225 -5.94 30.80 -12.63
N PHE A 226 -6.92 30.42 -11.81
CA PHE A 226 -6.78 30.42 -10.36
C PHE A 226 -5.61 29.54 -9.90
N ALA A 227 -5.43 28.37 -10.51
CA ALA A 227 -4.29 27.51 -10.24
C ALA A 227 -2.93 28.16 -10.59
N CYS A 228 -2.85 28.93 -11.67
CA CYS A 228 -1.65 29.68 -12.04
C CYS A 228 -1.28 30.79 -11.06
N LEU A 229 -2.28 31.43 -10.44
CA LEU A 229 -2.04 32.53 -9.50
C LEU A 229 -1.73 32.03 -8.09
N THR A 230 -2.36 30.92 -7.68
CA THR A 230 -2.26 30.41 -6.30
C THR A 230 -1.27 29.25 -6.14
N GLY A 231 -0.89 28.57 -7.22
CA GLY A 231 -0.06 27.37 -7.18
C GLY A 231 -0.77 26.15 -6.53
N LEU A 232 -2.10 26.19 -6.37
CA LEU A 232 -2.84 25.10 -5.75
C LEU A 232 -2.96 23.89 -6.66
N ARG A 233 -2.91 22.69 -6.06
CA ARG A 233 -3.08 21.43 -6.81
C ARG A 233 -4.54 21.25 -7.17
N ILE A 234 -4.81 20.56 -8.29
CA ILE A 234 -6.18 20.26 -8.73
C ILE A 234 -7.02 19.58 -7.64
N SER A 235 -6.41 18.71 -6.81
CA SER A 235 -7.12 18.06 -5.70
C SER A 235 -7.64 19.03 -4.66
N ASP A 236 -6.87 20.10 -4.40
CA ASP A 236 -7.20 21.12 -3.43
C ASP A 236 -8.26 22.06 -4.06
N ILE A 237 -8.08 22.48 -5.32
CA ILE A 237 -9.05 23.30 -6.07
C ILE A 237 -10.42 22.62 -6.20
N LEU A 238 -10.47 21.32 -6.45
CA LEU A 238 -11.73 20.56 -6.56
C LEU A 238 -12.51 20.49 -5.24
N LYS A 239 -11.82 20.65 -4.10
CA LYS A 239 -12.41 20.59 -2.76
C LYS A 239 -12.54 21.97 -2.12
N LEU A 240 -11.98 23.01 -2.75
CA LEU A 240 -11.97 24.36 -2.25
C LEU A 240 -13.41 24.84 -2.04
N ARG A 241 -13.67 25.34 -0.85
CA ARG A 241 -14.96 25.87 -0.47
C ARG A 241 -14.88 27.34 -0.13
N TRP A 242 -16.00 28.04 -0.25
CA TRP A 242 -16.09 29.45 0.13
C TRP A 242 -15.79 29.68 1.61
N GLU A 243 -16.03 28.67 2.45
CA GLU A 243 -15.69 28.74 3.88
C GLU A 243 -14.18 28.65 4.15
N ASP A 244 -13.36 28.31 3.16
CA ASP A 244 -11.89 28.29 3.28
C ASP A 244 -11.28 29.69 3.09
N PHE A 245 -12.06 30.70 2.70
CA PHE A 245 -11.60 32.09 2.52
C PHE A 245 -11.76 32.89 3.82
N GLU A 246 -10.69 33.58 4.20
CA GLU A 246 -10.66 34.51 5.32
C GLU A 246 -10.11 35.87 4.85
N ILE A 247 -10.43 36.93 5.58
CA ILE A 247 -9.82 38.25 5.38
C ILE A 247 -8.64 38.34 6.34
N ALA A 248 -7.44 38.53 5.80
CA ALA A 248 -6.23 38.73 6.57
C ALA A 248 -6.24 40.11 7.28
N PRO A 249 -5.42 40.30 8.33
CA PRO A 249 -5.40 41.54 9.12
C PRO A 249 -5.11 42.82 8.31
N ASP A 250 -4.46 42.68 7.16
CA ASP A 250 -4.14 43.74 6.20
C ASP A 250 -5.25 44.00 5.18
N GLN A 251 -6.44 43.41 5.38
CA GLN A 251 -7.58 43.43 4.45
C GLN A 251 -7.37 42.68 3.13
N GLY A 252 -6.28 41.90 2.99
CA GLY A 252 -6.10 40.98 1.88
C GLY A 252 -6.94 39.70 2.03
N TYR A 253 -7.28 39.03 0.93
CA TYR A 253 -7.90 37.71 1.01
C TYR A 253 -6.84 36.63 1.28
N CYS A 254 -7.18 35.64 2.11
CA CYS A 254 -6.35 34.47 2.32
C CYS A 254 -7.17 33.19 2.33
N LEU A 255 -6.50 32.08 1.98
CA LEU A 255 -7.06 30.75 1.99
C LEU A 255 -6.48 29.94 3.14
N ARG A 256 -7.34 29.43 4.02
CA ARG A 256 -6.95 28.51 5.07
C ARG A 256 -7.29 27.08 4.66
N ILE A 257 -6.37 26.44 3.96
CA ILE A 257 -6.59 25.10 3.41
C ILE A 257 -5.81 24.04 4.17
N ARG A 258 -6.48 22.90 4.43
CA ARG A 258 -5.79 21.68 4.85
C ARG A 258 -5.43 20.85 3.62
N THR A 259 -4.16 20.93 3.22
CA THR A 259 -3.67 20.27 2.00
C THR A 259 -3.83 18.74 2.08
N GLN A 260 -4.40 18.11 1.04
CA GLN A 260 -4.76 16.69 1.10
C GLN A 260 -3.56 15.76 1.32
N LYS A 261 -2.41 16.10 0.72
CA LYS A 261 -1.24 15.21 0.66
C LYS A 261 -0.43 15.21 1.96
N THR A 262 -0.28 16.35 2.61
CA THR A 262 0.54 16.51 3.83
C THR A 262 -0.31 16.67 5.08
N GLN A 263 -1.64 16.85 4.94
CA GLN A 263 -2.59 17.08 6.04
C GLN A 263 -2.24 18.30 6.90
N THR A 264 -1.39 19.20 6.40
CA THR A 264 -0.96 20.44 7.02
C THR A 264 -1.95 21.55 6.70
N GLU A 265 -2.36 22.29 7.72
CA GLU A 265 -3.04 23.58 7.56
C GLU A 265 -2.03 24.60 7.04
N ALA A 266 -2.39 25.30 5.97
CA ALA A 266 -1.60 26.37 5.41
C ALA A 266 -2.52 27.56 5.15
N THR A 267 -2.08 28.74 5.59
CA THR A 267 -2.68 30.01 5.20
C THR A 267 -1.94 30.53 3.98
N LEU A 268 -2.64 30.67 2.86
CA LEU A 268 -2.11 31.14 1.60
C LEU A 268 -2.73 32.51 1.28
N PRO A 269 -1.96 33.61 1.30
CA PRO A 269 -2.47 34.89 0.78
C PRO A 269 -2.81 34.72 -0.70
N ILE A 270 -3.95 35.27 -1.10
CA ILE A 270 -4.39 35.28 -2.51
C ILE A 270 -4.63 36.73 -2.94
N SER A 271 -4.41 36.98 -4.22
CA SER A 271 -4.65 38.28 -4.80
C SER A 271 -6.12 38.52 -5.10
N ASN A 272 -6.46 39.79 -5.33
CA ASN A 272 -7.80 40.18 -5.75
C ASN A 272 -8.17 39.55 -7.10
N GLU A 273 -7.23 39.48 -8.05
CA GLU A 273 -7.51 38.83 -9.35
C GLU A 273 -7.79 37.33 -9.18
N ALA A 274 -7.09 36.64 -8.27
CA ALA A 274 -7.37 35.24 -7.97
C ALA A 274 -8.74 35.07 -7.31
N TYR A 275 -9.11 35.98 -6.40
CA TYR A 275 -10.42 35.97 -5.76
C TYR A 275 -11.55 36.21 -6.77
N GLU A 276 -11.42 37.17 -7.67
CA GLU A 276 -12.41 37.47 -8.72
C GLU A 276 -12.65 36.28 -9.66
N LEU A 277 -11.61 35.48 -9.94
CA LEU A 277 -11.77 34.25 -10.74
C LEU A 277 -12.66 33.20 -10.07
N CYS A 278 -12.87 33.28 -8.75
CA CYS A 278 -13.77 32.38 -8.02
C CYS A 278 -15.26 32.70 -8.28
N GLY A 279 -15.56 33.91 -8.76
CA GLY A 279 -16.93 34.38 -9.00
C GLY A 279 -17.60 34.94 -7.76
N GLU A 280 -18.93 34.98 -7.77
CA GLU A 280 -19.71 35.54 -6.65
C GLU A 280 -19.65 34.63 -5.40
N PRO A 281 -19.37 35.20 -4.22
CA PRO A 281 -19.36 34.45 -2.96
C PRO A 281 -20.66 33.70 -2.70
N SER A 282 -20.53 32.43 -2.29
CA SER A 282 -21.66 31.53 -2.04
C SER A 282 -21.31 30.56 -0.90
N THR A 283 -22.09 29.51 -0.71
CA THR A 283 -21.79 28.43 0.22
C THR A 283 -21.32 27.17 -0.51
N GLY A 284 -20.45 26.39 0.11
CA GLY A 284 -19.96 25.12 -0.43
C GLY A 284 -18.83 25.28 -1.46
N ILE A 285 -18.75 24.36 -2.43
CA ILE A 285 -17.64 24.28 -3.40
C ILE A 285 -17.58 25.56 -4.26
N VAL A 286 -16.38 26.12 -4.42
CA VAL A 286 -16.11 27.30 -5.25
C VAL A 286 -16.33 27.00 -6.73
N PHE A 287 -15.53 26.09 -7.30
CA PHE A 287 -15.59 25.74 -8.72
C PHE A 287 -16.64 24.67 -9.00
N LYS A 288 -17.92 25.03 -8.83
CA LYS A 288 -19.07 24.14 -9.04
C LYS A 288 -19.05 23.53 -10.45
N GLY A 289 -19.15 22.20 -10.53
CA GLY A 289 -19.17 21.47 -11.80
C GLY A 289 -17.80 21.17 -12.42
N LEU A 290 -16.69 21.62 -11.81
CA LEU A 290 -15.35 21.23 -12.24
C LEU A 290 -15.14 19.72 -12.02
N LYS A 291 -14.79 19.01 -13.08
CA LYS A 291 -14.51 17.56 -13.03
C LYS A 291 -13.06 17.27 -13.41
N ARG A 292 -12.45 16.25 -12.79
CA ARG A 292 -11.09 15.80 -13.14
C ARG A 292 -10.94 15.44 -14.62
N SER A 293 -11.98 14.98 -15.30
CA SER A 293 -11.93 14.69 -16.73
C SER A 293 -11.66 15.93 -17.59
N MET A 294 -12.04 17.13 -17.11
CA MET A 294 -11.89 18.40 -17.83
C MET A 294 -10.43 18.84 -17.94
N ILE A 295 -9.58 18.42 -17.00
CA ILE A 295 -8.15 18.81 -16.99
C ILE A 295 -7.30 18.00 -17.98
N ASN A 296 -7.87 16.98 -18.60
CA ASN A 296 -7.21 16.15 -19.60
C ASN A 296 -7.45 16.69 -21.01
N HIS A 297 -8.49 16.21 -21.70
CA HIS A 297 -8.72 16.58 -23.09
C HIS A 297 -9.16 18.05 -23.26
N PRO A 298 -10.15 18.57 -22.50
CA PRO A 298 -10.60 19.96 -22.67
C PRO A 298 -9.51 21.01 -22.39
N LEU A 299 -8.75 20.85 -21.31
CA LEU A 299 -7.64 21.77 -21.01
C LEU A 299 -6.57 21.77 -22.11
N LYS A 300 -6.20 20.59 -22.63
CA LYS A 300 -5.24 20.47 -23.73
C LYS A 300 -5.76 21.12 -25.02
N ALA A 301 -7.05 20.97 -25.32
CA ALA A 301 -7.67 21.62 -26.46
C ALA A 301 -7.63 23.15 -26.34
N TRP A 302 -7.90 23.69 -25.14
CA TRP A 302 -7.84 25.12 -24.89
C TRP A 302 -6.42 25.68 -24.95
N LEU A 303 -5.43 25.00 -24.37
CA LEU A 303 -4.01 25.37 -24.49
C LEU A 303 -3.55 25.40 -25.96
N LYS A 304 -3.99 24.42 -26.76
CA LYS A 304 -3.70 24.39 -28.20
C LYS A 304 -4.34 25.56 -28.95
N LYS A 305 -5.58 25.94 -28.61
CA LYS A 305 -6.25 27.14 -29.17
C LYS A 305 -5.47 28.42 -28.84
N ALA A 306 -4.84 28.48 -27.66
CA ALA A 306 -3.99 29.59 -27.24
C ALA A 306 -2.58 29.58 -27.87
N GLY A 307 -2.27 28.63 -28.77
CA GLY A 307 -0.95 28.52 -29.39
C GLY A 307 0.14 27.94 -28.49
N ILE A 308 -0.21 27.42 -27.30
CA ILE A 308 0.75 26.84 -26.36
C ILE A 308 0.99 25.38 -26.76
N THR A 309 2.14 25.12 -27.39
CA THR A 309 2.55 23.81 -27.94
C THR A 309 3.33 22.93 -26.95
N LYS A 310 3.71 23.50 -25.81
CA LYS A 310 4.41 22.84 -24.71
C LYS A 310 3.66 21.59 -24.21
N PRO A 311 4.32 20.47 -23.87
CA PRO A 311 3.71 19.29 -23.26
C PRO A 311 3.23 19.60 -21.83
N PHE A 312 2.09 20.28 -21.76
CA PHE A 312 1.60 20.90 -20.54
C PHE A 312 0.44 20.09 -19.91
N SER A 313 0.38 20.08 -18.58
CA SER A 313 -0.68 19.44 -17.80
C SER A 313 -1.14 20.36 -16.68
N PHE A 314 -2.33 20.13 -16.11
CA PHE A 314 -2.81 20.95 -14.99
C PHE A 314 -1.83 20.99 -13.82
N HIS A 315 -1.07 19.92 -13.59
CA HIS A 315 -0.07 19.91 -12.53
C HIS A 315 1.02 20.98 -12.77
N CYS A 316 1.33 21.31 -14.01
CA CYS A 316 2.27 22.38 -14.34
C CYS A 316 1.71 23.77 -13.96
N LEU A 317 0.38 23.99 -14.01
CA LEU A 317 -0.26 25.23 -13.53
C LEU A 317 0.03 25.44 -12.04
N SER A 318 -0.03 24.38 -11.23
CA SER A 318 0.26 24.47 -9.79
C SER A 318 1.74 24.73 -9.45
N HIS A 319 2.64 24.55 -10.42
CA HIS A 319 4.07 24.93 -10.28
C HIS A 319 4.34 26.34 -10.80
N ASN A 320 3.43 26.93 -11.58
CA ASN A 320 3.43 28.37 -11.82
C ASN A 320 3.05 29.02 -10.49
N LYS A 321 4.05 29.42 -9.70
CA LYS A 321 3.82 30.47 -8.73
C LYS A 321 4.25 31.76 -9.40
N ILE A 322 3.32 32.39 -10.11
CA ILE A 322 3.51 33.76 -10.56
C ILE A 322 3.30 34.60 -9.30
N PHE A 323 4.34 34.68 -8.47
CA PHE A 323 4.33 35.62 -7.36
C PHE A 323 4.37 37.04 -7.92
N TYR A 324 3.58 37.91 -7.28
CA TYR A 324 3.46 39.33 -7.54
C TYR A 324 4.78 40.06 -7.35
#